data_AF-A0A931W592-F1
#
_entry.id   AF-A0A931W592-F1
#
_cell.length_a   1.000
_cell.length_b   1.000
_cell.length_c   1.000
_cell.angle_alpha   90.00
_cell.angle_beta   90.00
_cell.angle_gamma   90.00
#
_symmetry.space_group_name_H-M   'P 1'
#
loop_
_entity.id
_entity.type
_entity.pdbx_description
1 polymer ?
#
loop_
_entity_poly.entity_id
_entity_poly.type
_entity_poly.pdbx_seq_one_letter_code
_entity_poly.pdbx_strand_id
1 'polypeptide(L)'
;GTEFLTRMAAAASQYGIDLPDRELACAPIHSPVGQAYLSAMRAAINCALANRQIITHLVREAFEEIFSQAELPLLYDVSHNTCKVEEHAVDGKKMRLFVHRKGATRAFGPGHETVPEFFREVGQPVLIGGTMGTASYILSGTKKGMDLAFGSACHGAGRSMSRHQALRQWRGAEVVRNLAGHGVLIRSRSMRGVAEEAPGAYKDVSAVVEAADHAGLARTVARLEPVICIKG
;
A
#
# COMPACT_ATOMS: atom_id res chain seq x y z
N GLY A 1 -10.87 -3.33 12.46
CA GLY A 1 -11.43 -3.97 11.24
C GLY A 1 -12.56 -4.90 11.63
N THR A 2 -12.23 -6.08 12.16
CA THR A 2 -13.17 -7.14 12.54
C THR A 2 -14.31 -6.67 13.44
N GLU A 3 -14.01 -5.90 14.49
CA GLU A 3 -15.04 -5.34 15.39
C GLU A 3 -16.10 -4.51 14.64
N PHE A 4 -15.65 -3.59 13.79
CA PHE A 4 -16.54 -2.68 13.08
C PHE A 4 -17.32 -3.36 11.94
N LEU A 5 -16.77 -4.41 11.32
CA LEU A 5 -17.51 -5.22 10.35
C LEU A 5 -18.76 -5.83 11.00
N THR A 6 -18.61 -6.44 12.18
CA THR A 6 -19.75 -7.02 12.92
C THR A 6 -20.76 -5.95 13.32
N ARG A 7 -20.28 -4.81 13.85
CA ARG A 7 -21.15 -3.70 14.27
C ARG A 7 -21.90 -3.07 13.10
N MET A 8 -21.25 -2.89 11.96
CA MET A 8 -21.87 -2.34 10.75
C MET A 8 -22.89 -3.31 10.15
N ALA A 9 -22.57 -4.61 10.09
CA ALA A 9 -23.52 -5.62 9.61
C ALA A 9 -24.81 -5.65 10.44
N ALA A 10 -24.67 -5.56 11.77
CA ALA A 10 -25.82 -5.50 12.68
C ALA A 10 -26.63 -4.19 12.56
N ALA A 11 -25.98 -3.09 12.21
CA ALA A 11 -26.61 -1.78 12.11
C ALA A 11 -27.22 -1.48 10.72
N ALA A 12 -26.80 -2.19 9.66
CA ALA A 12 -27.17 -1.90 8.27
C ALA A 12 -28.68 -1.85 8.05
N SER A 13 -29.41 -2.84 8.57
CA SER A 13 -30.87 -2.91 8.45
C SER A 13 -31.60 -1.75 9.13
N GLN A 14 -31.05 -1.22 10.23
CA GLN A 14 -31.59 -0.05 10.94
C GLN A 14 -31.51 1.23 10.11
N TYR A 15 -30.59 1.28 9.14
CA TYR A 15 -30.43 2.39 8.20
C TYR A 15 -31.05 2.10 6.83
N GLY A 16 -31.83 1.02 6.69
CA GLY A 16 -32.42 0.62 5.41
C GLY A 16 -31.39 0.22 4.35
N ILE A 17 -30.19 -0.19 4.77
CA ILE A 17 -29.14 -0.67 3.86
C ILE A 17 -29.29 -2.18 3.73
N ASP A 18 -29.65 -2.63 2.52
CA ASP A 18 -29.57 -4.03 2.14
C ASP A 18 -28.13 -4.38 1.72
N LEU A 19 -27.55 -5.41 2.34
CA LEU A 19 -26.18 -5.82 2.10
C LEU A 19 -26.16 -6.95 1.08
N PRO A 20 -25.67 -6.73 -0.16
CA PRO A 20 -25.62 -7.77 -1.17
C PRO A 20 -24.68 -8.92 -0.80
N ASP A 21 -23.70 -8.64 0.07
CA ASP A 21 -22.84 -9.63 0.72
C ASP A 21 -22.56 -9.17 2.16
N ARG A 22 -22.50 -10.12 3.10
CA ARG A 22 -22.19 -9.83 4.51
C ARG A 22 -20.80 -9.21 4.68
N GLU A 23 -19.84 -9.53 3.82
CA GLU A 23 -18.50 -8.94 3.79
C GLU A 23 -18.48 -7.48 3.31
N LEU A 24 -19.58 -7.00 2.72
CA LEU A 24 -19.79 -5.60 2.32
C LEU A 24 -20.45 -4.76 3.42
N ALA A 25 -20.41 -5.23 4.67
CA ALA A 25 -20.93 -4.50 5.82
C ALA A 25 -20.49 -3.04 5.86
N CYS A 26 -21.46 -2.13 5.88
CA CYS A 26 -21.26 -0.70 5.89
C CYS A 26 -22.31 0.02 6.75
N ALA A 27 -22.09 1.32 7.00
CA ALA A 27 -23.05 2.19 7.69
C ALA A 27 -22.96 3.62 7.13
N PRO A 28 -24.00 4.45 7.31
CA PRO A 28 -23.92 5.86 6.92
C PRO A 28 -22.75 6.55 7.61
N ILE A 29 -21.99 7.36 6.87
CA ILE A 29 -20.78 8.03 7.37
C ILE A 29 -21.05 8.82 8.66
N HIS A 30 -22.19 9.51 8.73
CA HIS A 30 -22.57 10.35 9.86
C HIS A 30 -23.33 9.63 10.97
N SER A 31 -23.55 8.32 10.84
CA SER A 31 -24.13 7.52 11.92
C SER A 31 -23.15 7.38 13.10
N PRO A 32 -23.63 7.06 14.33
CA PRO A 32 -22.75 6.81 15.47
C PRO A 32 -21.70 5.72 15.20
N VAL A 33 -22.08 4.63 14.53
CA VAL A 33 -21.14 3.54 14.18
C VAL A 33 -20.15 3.97 13.09
N GLY A 34 -20.59 4.76 12.11
CA GLY A 34 -19.72 5.31 11.05
C GLY A 34 -18.65 6.26 11.61
N GLN A 35 -19.05 7.19 12.48
CA GLN A 35 -18.12 8.11 13.14
C GLN A 35 -17.15 7.36 14.09
N ALA A 36 -17.64 6.39 14.86
CA ALA A 36 -16.80 5.56 15.71
C ALA A 36 -15.75 4.79 14.90
N TYR A 37 -16.14 4.22 13.74
CA TYR A 37 -15.21 3.53 12.85
C TYR A 37 -14.15 4.47 12.30
N LEU A 38 -14.53 5.65 11.80
CA LEU A 38 -13.58 6.61 11.24
C LEU A 38 -12.55 7.05 12.29
N SER A 39 -12.98 7.28 13.53
CA SER A 39 -12.08 7.60 14.64
C SER A 39 -11.12 6.46 14.96
N ALA A 40 -11.62 5.22 15.07
CA ALA A 40 -10.79 4.05 15.33
C ALA A 40 -9.79 3.77 14.19
N MET A 41 -10.23 3.91 12.93
CA MET A 41 -9.37 3.77 11.76
C MET A 41 -8.27 4.84 11.74
N ARG A 42 -8.58 6.10 12.05
CA ARG A 42 -7.57 7.18 12.15
C ARG A 42 -6.55 6.88 13.24
N ALA A 43 -7.00 6.41 14.40
CA ALA A 43 -6.09 5.98 15.47
C ALA A 43 -5.16 4.83 15.02
N ALA A 44 -5.71 3.84 14.31
CA ALA A 44 -4.92 2.74 13.76
C ALA A 44 -3.89 3.21 12.71
N ILE A 45 -4.25 4.18 11.87
CA ILE A 45 -3.32 4.79 10.90
C ILE A 45 -2.20 5.54 11.62
N ASN A 46 -2.50 6.29 12.68
CA ASN A 46 -1.49 6.98 13.48
C ASN A 46 -0.51 5.99 14.13
N CYS A 47 -1.01 4.87 14.66
CA CYS A 47 -0.16 3.79 15.17
C CYS A 47 0.74 3.20 14.07
N ALA A 48 0.20 2.98 12.87
CA ALA A 48 0.98 2.48 11.74
C ALA A 48 2.07 3.47 11.28
N LEU A 49 1.80 4.78 11.31
CA LEU A 49 2.77 5.83 11.01
C LEU A 49 3.87 5.88 12.08
N ALA A 50 3.51 5.85 13.37
CA ALA A 50 4.47 5.80 14.46
C ALA A 50 5.38 4.57 14.37
N ASN A 51 4.82 3.40 14.06
CA ASN A 51 5.58 2.18 13.82
C ASN A 51 6.60 2.34 12.68
N ARG A 52 6.21 2.92 11.54
CA ARG A 52 7.14 3.16 10.42
C ARG A 52 8.19 4.20 10.75
N GLN A 53 7.87 5.19 11.57
CA GLN A 53 8.85 6.17 12.05
C GLN A 53 9.91 5.53 12.95
N ILE A 54 9.51 4.64 13.86
CA ILE A 54 10.44 3.86 14.70
C ILE A 54 11.33 2.98 13.82
N ILE A 55 10.75 2.24 12.87
CA ILE A 55 11.53 1.42 11.93
C ILE A 55 12.52 2.28 11.14
N THR A 56 12.12 3.48 10.69
CA THR A 56 13.01 4.42 9.99
C THR A 56 14.20 4.81 10.85
N HIS A 57 14.00 5.06 12.14
CA HIS A 57 15.09 5.35 13.08
C HIS A 57 16.03 4.15 13.25
N LEU A 58 15.49 2.95 13.48
CA LEU A 58 16.30 1.73 13.61
C LEU A 58 17.09 1.39 12.33
N VAL A 59 16.53 1.67 11.16
CA VAL A 59 17.24 1.52 9.88
C VAL A 59 18.43 2.48 9.82
N ARG A 60 18.29 3.72 10.30
CA ARG A 60 19.39 4.69 10.35
C ARG A 60 20.50 4.23 11.28
N GLU A 61 20.17 3.78 12.49
CA GLU A 61 21.16 3.25 13.44
C GLU A 61 21.93 2.06 12.84
N ALA A 62 21.22 1.10 12.22
CA ALA A 62 21.86 -0.06 11.59
C ALA A 62 22.77 0.31 10.40
N PHE A 63 22.44 1.38 9.66
CA PHE A 63 23.30 1.88 8.59
C PHE A 63 24.52 2.63 9.13
N GLU A 64 24.36 3.43 10.18
CA GLU A 64 25.43 4.21 10.80
C GLU A 64 26.55 3.32 11.38
N GLU A 65 26.20 2.14 11.91
CA GLU A 65 27.16 1.14 12.38
C GLU A 65 28.16 0.68 11.30
N ILE A 66 27.76 0.71 10.03
CA ILE A 66 28.56 0.22 8.90
C ILE A 66 29.07 1.38 8.03
N PHE A 67 28.26 2.42 7.89
CA PHE A 67 28.48 3.58 7.04
C PHE A 67 28.25 4.86 7.87
N SER A 68 29.24 5.27 8.64
CA SER A 68 29.15 6.40 9.58
C SER A 68 28.81 7.77 8.97
N GLN A 69 28.82 7.88 7.64
CA GLN A 69 28.47 9.10 6.90
C GLN A 69 27.20 8.96 6.06
N ALA A 70 26.45 7.85 6.19
CA ALA A 70 25.26 7.62 5.39
C ALA A 70 24.10 8.53 5.83
N GLU A 71 23.60 9.33 4.90
CA GLU A 71 22.36 10.09 5.09
C GLU A 71 21.20 9.33 4.45
N LEU A 72 20.16 9.05 5.26
CA LEU A 72 18.94 8.36 4.81
C LEU A 72 17.71 9.26 4.95
N PRO A 73 17.57 10.28 4.09
CA PRO A 73 16.37 11.11 4.05
C PRO A 73 15.16 10.26 3.62
N LEU A 74 14.01 10.48 4.25
CA LEU A 74 12.78 9.82 3.85
C LEU A 74 12.29 10.44 2.55
N LEU A 75 12.25 9.64 1.48
CA LEU A 75 11.70 10.07 0.19
C LEU A 75 10.20 10.40 0.31
N TYR A 76 9.41 9.42 0.77
CA TYR A 76 7.97 9.56 0.95
C TYR A 76 7.42 8.42 1.83
N ASP A 77 6.29 8.63 2.50
CA ASP A 77 5.52 7.60 3.18
C ASP A 77 4.08 7.63 2.65
N VAL A 78 3.57 6.48 2.21
CA VAL A 78 2.20 6.35 1.75
C VAL A 78 1.55 5.06 2.24
N SER A 79 0.31 5.19 2.72
CA SER A 79 -0.53 4.07 3.16
C SER A 79 -1.49 3.64 2.07
N HIS A 80 -1.73 2.33 1.94
CA HIS A 80 -2.57 1.75 0.88
C HIS A 80 -3.86 1.08 1.37
N ASN A 81 -4.12 1.15 2.68
CA ASN A 81 -5.35 0.69 3.33
C ASN A 81 -5.89 1.84 4.20
N THR A 82 -6.71 2.72 3.62
CA THR A 82 -7.17 3.95 4.28
C THR A 82 -8.57 4.35 3.79
N CYS A 83 -9.22 5.23 4.55
CA CYS A 83 -10.32 6.05 4.06
C CYS A 83 -9.99 7.51 4.36
N LYS A 84 -10.01 8.38 3.33
CA LYS A 84 -9.67 9.80 3.48
C LYS A 84 -10.76 10.68 2.92
N VAL A 85 -10.94 11.82 3.57
CA VAL A 85 -11.82 12.88 3.06
C VAL A 85 -11.02 13.69 2.07
N GLU A 86 -11.47 13.71 0.82
CA GLU A 86 -10.78 14.34 -0.30
C GLU A 86 -11.78 15.10 -1.17
N GLU A 87 -11.31 16.13 -1.86
CA GLU A 87 -12.13 16.85 -2.84
C GLU A 87 -11.78 16.36 -4.24
N HIS A 88 -12.81 15.96 -5.00
CA HIS A 88 -12.67 15.47 -6.37
C HIS A 88 -13.81 15.98 -7.24
N ALA A 89 -13.62 15.99 -8.56
CA ALA A 89 -14.69 16.26 -9.51
C ALA A 89 -15.51 14.98 -9.78
N VAL A 90 -16.83 15.06 -9.69
CA VAL A 90 -17.78 14.01 -10.07
C VAL A 90 -18.79 14.65 -11.00
N ASP A 91 -18.88 14.17 -12.24
CA ASP A 91 -19.74 14.75 -13.29
C ASP A 91 -19.56 16.27 -13.44
N GLY A 92 -18.31 16.72 -13.39
CA GLY A 92 -17.93 18.14 -13.50
C GLY A 92 -18.17 18.98 -12.23
N LYS A 93 -18.69 18.39 -11.15
CA LYS A 93 -18.94 19.10 -9.88
C LYS A 93 -17.91 18.73 -8.83
N LYS A 94 -17.35 19.74 -8.16
CA LYS A 94 -16.45 19.52 -7.03
C LYS A 94 -17.25 18.95 -5.84
N MET A 95 -16.85 17.78 -5.36
CA MET A 95 -17.50 17.06 -4.27
C MET A 95 -16.49 16.64 -3.21
N ARG A 96 -16.92 16.67 -1.95
CA ARG A 96 -16.17 16.14 -0.82
C ARG A 96 -16.52 14.67 -0.62
N LEU A 97 -15.57 13.78 -0.82
CA LEU A 97 -15.76 12.33 -0.83
C LEU A 97 -14.99 11.65 0.30
N PHE A 98 -15.50 10.51 0.75
CA PHE A 98 -14.76 9.56 1.60
C PHE A 98 -14.17 8.47 0.71
N VAL A 99 -12.93 8.69 0.24
CA VAL A 99 -12.25 7.80 -0.69
C VAL A 99 -11.66 6.63 0.07
N HIS A 100 -12.23 5.45 -0.14
CA HIS A 100 -11.75 4.19 0.43
C HIS A 100 -10.70 3.57 -0.50
N ARG A 101 -9.52 3.29 0.05
CA ARG A 101 -8.44 2.59 -0.65
C ARG A 101 -8.10 1.34 0.13
N LYS A 102 -8.23 0.17 -0.51
CA LYS A 102 -7.83 -1.14 0.02
C LYS A 102 -6.93 -1.80 -1.01
N GLY A 103 -5.64 -1.94 -0.70
CA GLY A 103 -4.65 -2.35 -1.68
C GLY A 103 -4.50 -1.35 -2.83
N ALA A 104 -4.69 -0.05 -2.55
CA ALA A 104 -4.53 1.02 -3.52
C ALA A 104 -3.88 2.23 -2.84
N THR A 105 -3.08 2.98 -3.58
CA THR A 105 -2.27 4.07 -3.04
C THR A 105 -2.79 5.40 -3.57
N ARG A 106 -2.76 6.46 -2.76
CA ARG A 106 -3.03 7.83 -3.24
C ARG A 106 -1.93 8.24 -4.23
N ALA A 107 -2.29 8.85 -5.34
CA ALA A 107 -1.43 9.21 -6.46
C ALA A 107 -1.81 10.61 -7.00
N PHE A 108 -1.75 11.62 -6.12
CA PHE A 108 -2.13 12.98 -6.49
C PHE A 108 -1.20 13.57 -7.55
N GLY A 109 -1.80 14.21 -8.56
CA GLY A 109 -1.08 14.78 -9.69
C GLY A 109 -0.31 16.07 -9.38
N PRO A 110 0.48 16.56 -10.36
CA PRO A 110 1.16 17.84 -10.29
C PRO A 110 0.23 19.01 -9.92
N GLY A 111 0.74 19.92 -9.08
CA GLY A 111 0.06 21.13 -8.64
C GLY A 111 -0.84 20.95 -7.42
N HIS A 112 -1.10 19.71 -6.97
CA HIS A 112 -2.01 19.47 -5.86
C HIS A 112 -1.43 19.97 -4.52
N GLU A 113 -2.18 20.80 -3.80
CA GLU A 113 -1.70 21.55 -2.62
C GLU A 113 -1.17 20.67 -1.49
N THR A 114 -1.76 19.49 -1.28
CA THR A 114 -1.33 18.55 -0.23
C THR A 114 -0.09 17.73 -0.58
N VAL A 115 0.46 17.88 -1.79
CA VAL A 115 1.75 17.28 -2.17
C VAL A 115 2.86 18.18 -1.64
N PRO A 116 3.89 17.63 -0.95
CA PRO A 116 5.01 18.43 -0.47
C PRO A 116 5.62 19.26 -1.59
N GLU A 117 6.05 20.48 -1.26
CA GLU A 117 6.51 21.48 -2.22
C GLU A 117 7.55 20.95 -3.20
N PHE A 118 8.55 20.22 -2.69
CA PHE A 118 9.60 19.58 -3.49
C PHE A 118 9.07 18.66 -4.60
N PHE A 119 7.91 18.01 -4.39
CA PHE A 119 7.29 17.11 -5.37
C PHE A 119 6.10 17.74 -6.12
N ARG A 120 5.69 18.96 -5.76
CA ARG A 120 4.41 19.52 -6.22
C ARG A 120 4.37 19.66 -7.73
N GLU A 121 5.46 20.03 -8.38
CA GLU A 121 5.51 20.18 -9.85
C GLU A 121 5.49 18.84 -10.60
N VAL A 122 5.99 17.76 -9.98
CA VAL A 122 6.13 16.45 -10.62
C VAL A 122 5.04 15.46 -10.24
N GLY A 123 4.27 15.77 -9.19
CA GLY A 123 3.23 14.90 -8.64
C GLY A 123 3.71 14.10 -7.43
N GLN A 124 2.76 13.50 -6.72
CA GLN A 124 3.05 12.75 -5.50
C GLN A 124 3.83 11.46 -5.81
N PRO A 125 4.90 11.14 -5.06
CA PRO A 125 5.51 9.82 -5.13
C PRO A 125 4.49 8.72 -4.79
N VAL A 126 4.54 7.64 -5.56
CA VAL A 126 3.74 6.42 -5.41
C VAL A 126 4.71 5.25 -5.31
N LEU A 127 4.71 4.58 -4.15
CA LEU A 127 5.66 3.51 -3.85
C LEU A 127 5.00 2.15 -4.06
N ILE A 128 5.51 1.37 -5.01
CA ILE A 128 4.96 0.07 -5.39
C ILE A 128 5.91 -1.04 -4.93
N GLY A 129 5.47 -1.80 -3.92
CA GLY A 129 6.22 -2.95 -3.42
C GLY A 129 6.12 -4.14 -4.35
N GLY A 130 7.27 -4.71 -4.71
CA GLY A 130 7.35 -6.04 -5.31
C GLY A 130 7.19 -7.16 -4.28
N THR A 131 8.01 -8.18 -4.44
CA THR A 131 8.14 -9.31 -3.50
C THR A 131 9.52 -9.26 -2.83
N MET A 132 9.88 -10.30 -2.07
CA MET A 132 11.21 -10.40 -1.48
C MET A 132 12.34 -10.59 -2.50
N GLY A 133 12.02 -10.88 -3.77
CA GLY A 133 13.00 -11.20 -4.80
C GLY A 133 12.67 -10.63 -6.19
N THR A 134 11.76 -9.65 -6.26
CA THR A 134 11.42 -8.97 -7.51
C THR A 134 11.59 -7.46 -7.33
N ALA A 135 11.65 -6.74 -8.45
CA ALA A 135 11.74 -5.29 -8.44
C ALA A 135 10.61 -4.61 -7.65
N SER A 136 10.90 -3.44 -7.11
CA SER A 136 9.92 -2.46 -6.65
C SER A 136 9.98 -1.23 -7.56
N TYR A 137 8.96 -0.38 -7.51
CA TYR A 137 8.89 0.79 -8.39
C TYR A 137 8.53 2.06 -7.62
N ILE A 138 9.08 3.17 -8.08
CA ILE A 138 8.63 4.53 -7.74
C ILE A 138 7.91 5.08 -8.96
N LEU A 139 6.68 5.52 -8.74
CA LEU A 139 5.83 6.16 -9.71
C LEU A 139 5.52 7.59 -9.22
N SER A 140 4.99 8.44 -10.10
CA SER A 140 4.44 9.75 -9.77
C SER A 140 2.96 9.83 -10.13
N GLY A 141 2.15 10.42 -9.24
CA GLY A 141 0.76 10.74 -9.53
C GLY A 141 0.61 11.66 -10.73
N THR A 142 -0.51 11.54 -11.44
CA THR A 142 -0.74 12.29 -12.69
C THR A 142 -2.06 13.07 -12.64
N LYS A 143 -2.18 14.11 -13.47
CA LYS A 143 -3.45 14.85 -13.63
C LYS A 143 -4.56 13.91 -14.12
N LYS A 144 -4.27 13.08 -15.12
CA LYS A 144 -5.21 12.08 -15.66
C LYS A 144 -5.68 11.08 -14.59
N GLY A 145 -4.79 10.66 -13.68
CA GLY A 145 -5.14 9.82 -12.54
C GLY A 145 -6.06 10.48 -11.52
N MET A 146 -6.03 11.81 -11.39
CA MET A 146 -7.00 12.55 -10.57
C MET A 146 -8.42 12.33 -11.08
N ASP A 147 -8.60 12.45 -12.40
CA ASP A 147 -9.91 12.36 -13.05
C ASP A 147 -10.42 10.92 -13.19
N LEU A 148 -9.53 9.97 -13.50
CA LEU A 148 -9.91 8.58 -13.76
C LEU A 148 -10.14 7.74 -12.50
N ALA A 149 -9.45 8.05 -11.40
CA ALA A 149 -9.37 7.16 -10.25
C ALA A 149 -9.32 7.90 -8.91
N PHE A 150 -9.85 9.12 -8.83
CA PHE A 150 -9.80 9.95 -7.63
C PHE A 150 -8.37 10.09 -7.08
N GLY A 151 -7.40 10.25 -7.98
CA GLY A 151 -5.98 10.32 -7.66
C GLY A 151 -5.49 9.07 -6.95
N SER A 152 -5.74 7.89 -7.54
CA SER A 152 -5.34 6.59 -6.97
C SER A 152 -4.56 5.75 -7.98
N ALA A 153 -3.68 4.89 -7.47
CA ALA A 153 -2.90 3.93 -8.23
C ALA A 153 -2.78 2.59 -7.49
N CYS A 154 -2.10 1.62 -8.10
CA CYS A 154 -1.79 0.33 -7.47
C CYS A 154 -0.87 0.49 -6.23
N HIS A 155 -0.71 -0.57 -5.44
CA HIS A 155 0.18 -0.58 -4.26
C HIS A 155 1.31 -1.61 -4.34
N GLY A 156 1.16 -2.63 -5.18
CA GLY A 156 2.08 -3.75 -5.29
C GLY A 156 1.56 -4.81 -6.26
N ALA A 157 2.30 -5.91 -6.36
CA ALA A 157 1.98 -7.03 -7.26
C ALA A 157 0.58 -7.63 -7.03
N GLY A 158 0.18 -7.76 -5.76
CA GLY A 158 -0.98 -8.56 -5.38
C GLY A 158 -0.72 -10.06 -5.51
N ARG A 159 -1.34 -10.85 -4.63
CA ARG A 159 -1.16 -12.30 -4.63
C ARG A 159 -1.87 -12.94 -5.82
N SER A 160 -1.24 -13.92 -6.44
CA SER A 160 -1.84 -14.79 -7.46
C SER A 160 -2.36 -16.10 -6.85
N MET A 161 -1.95 -16.44 -5.63
CA MET A 161 -2.40 -17.64 -4.92
C MET A 161 -2.48 -17.47 -3.40
N SER A 162 -3.21 -18.40 -2.77
CA SER A 162 -3.33 -18.44 -1.31
C SER A 162 -2.02 -18.80 -0.61
N ARG A 163 -1.89 -18.45 0.67
CA ARG A 163 -0.73 -18.85 1.50
C ARG A 163 -0.60 -20.36 1.63
N HIS A 164 -1.74 -21.06 1.78
CA HIS A 164 -1.77 -22.52 1.86
C HIS A 164 -1.26 -23.18 0.56
N GLN A 165 -1.63 -22.64 -0.60
CA GLN A 165 -1.11 -23.12 -1.87
C GLN A 165 0.40 -22.87 -1.99
N ALA A 166 0.87 -21.68 -1.60
CA ALA A 166 2.29 -21.37 -1.60
C ALA A 166 3.11 -22.32 -0.72
N LEU A 167 2.61 -22.66 0.47
CA LEU A 167 3.27 -23.62 1.37
C LEU A 167 3.37 -25.05 0.82
N ARG A 168 2.47 -25.44 -0.09
CA ARG A 168 2.54 -26.73 -0.78
C ARG A 168 3.59 -26.73 -1.89
N GLN A 169 3.87 -25.55 -2.46
CA GLN A 169 4.74 -25.41 -3.62
C GLN A 169 6.19 -25.05 -3.25
N TRP A 170 6.41 -24.26 -2.19
CA TRP A 170 7.74 -23.78 -1.83
C TRP A 170 8.16 -24.18 -0.42
N ARG A 171 9.45 -24.42 -0.27
CA ARG A 171 10.13 -24.53 1.02
C ARG A 171 10.97 -23.29 1.26
N GLY A 172 10.82 -22.67 2.44
CA GLY A 172 11.48 -21.39 2.73
C GLY A 172 13.00 -21.45 2.54
N ALA A 173 13.65 -22.53 2.99
CA ALA A 173 15.09 -22.71 2.83
C ALA A 173 15.53 -22.76 1.36
N GLU A 174 14.72 -23.34 0.48
CA GLU A 174 15.00 -23.35 -0.97
C GLU A 174 14.83 -21.96 -1.57
N VAL A 175 13.79 -21.23 -1.17
CA VAL A 175 13.57 -19.83 -1.60
C VAL A 175 14.76 -18.96 -1.20
N VAL A 176 15.23 -19.08 0.05
CA VAL A 176 16.43 -18.34 0.54
C VAL A 176 17.65 -18.68 -0.31
N ARG A 177 17.93 -19.98 -0.55
CA ARG A 177 19.10 -20.40 -1.34
C ARG A 177 19.00 -19.91 -2.79
N ASN A 178 17.83 -20.01 -3.40
CA ASN A 178 17.62 -19.58 -4.78
C ASN A 178 17.84 -18.06 -4.91
N LEU A 179 17.24 -17.26 -4.01
CA LEU A 179 17.40 -15.81 -4.01
C LEU A 179 18.84 -15.37 -3.71
N ALA A 180 19.55 -16.08 -2.83
CA ALA A 180 20.98 -15.84 -2.60
C ALA A 180 21.81 -16.10 -3.87
N GLY A 181 21.45 -17.12 -4.67
CA GLY A 181 22.05 -17.37 -5.98
C GLY A 181 21.83 -16.25 -7.01
N HIS A 182 20.83 -15.39 -6.78
CA HIS A 182 20.56 -14.19 -7.58
C HIS A 182 21.03 -12.89 -6.89
N GLY A 183 21.87 -13.00 -5.85
CA GLY A 183 22.43 -11.84 -5.14
C GLY A 183 21.49 -11.18 -4.12
N VAL A 184 20.38 -11.82 -3.76
CA VAL A 184 19.40 -11.28 -2.79
C VAL A 184 19.51 -12.01 -1.45
N LEU A 185 19.92 -11.30 -0.41
CA LEU A 185 20.07 -11.84 0.93
C LEU A 185 18.76 -11.74 1.72
N ILE A 186 18.20 -12.89 2.08
CA ILE A 186 17.01 -12.95 2.94
C ILE A 186 17.42 -13.15 4.40
N ARG A 187 16.83 -12.35 5.30
CA ARG A 187 16.89 -12.54 6.74
C ARG A 187 15.48 -12.64 7.29
N SER A 188 15.13 -13.80 7.84
CA SER A 188 13.83 -14.02 8.45
C SER A 188 13.92 -15.00 9.61
N ARG A 189 13.08 -14.79 10.62
CA ARG A 189 12.88 -15.74 11.73
C ARG A 189 11.94 -16.89 11.35
N SER A 190 11.21 -16.79 10.24
CA SER A 190 10.17 -17.74 9.84
C SER A 190 10.38 -18.28 8.43
N MET A 191 10.94 -19.49 8.31
CA MET A 191 11.04 -20.17 7.00
C MET A 191 9.67 -20.48 6.41
N ARG A 192 8.65 -20.68 7.25
CA ARG A 192 7.27 -20.80 6.80
C ARG A 192 6.79 -19.49 6.16
N GLY A 193 7.03 -18.34 6.81
CA GLY A 193 6.69 -17.03 6.27
C GLY A 193 7.42 -16.74 4.96
N VAL A 194 8.69 -17.14 4.84
CA VAL A 194 9.42 -17.07 3.57
C VAL A 194 8.73 -17.86 2.45
N ALA A 195 8.27 -19.08 2.73
CA ALA A 195 7.55 -19.88 1.74
C ALA A 195 6.18 -19.27 1.37
N GLU A 196 5.43 -18.74 2.33
CA GLU A 196 4.14 -18.08 2.08
C GLU A 196 4.27 -16.85 1.16
N GLU A 197 5.44 -16.21 1.20
CA GLU A 197 5.77 -14.95 0.55
C GLU A 197 6.72 -15.12 -0.66
N ALA A 198 6.92 -16.37 -1.12
CA ALA A 198 7.79 -16.66 -2.25
C ALA A 198 7.41 -15.81 -3.48
N PRO A 199 8.39 -15.33 -4.29
CA PRO A 199 8.09 -14.46 -5.43
C PRO A 199 7.02 -15.01 -6.38
N GLY A 200 7.03 -16.32 -6.64
CA GLY A 200 6.03 -16.98 -7.50
C GLY A 200 4.60 -17.01 -6.95
N ALA A 201 4.37 -16.62 -5.68
CA ALA A 201 3.04 -16.52 -5.09
C ALA A 201 2.31 -15.20 -5.43
N TYR A 202 3.00 -14.29 -6.12
CA TYR A 202 2.52 -12.97 -6.50
C TYR A 202 2.37 -12.86 -8.02
N LYS A 203 1.64 -11.84 -8.47
CA LYS A 203 1.61 -11.45 -9.89
C LYS A 203 2.94 -10.80 -10.27
N ASP A 204 3.17 -10.63 -11.57
CA ASP A 204 4.27 -9.79 -12.04
C ASP A 204 3.97 -8.32 -11.73
N VAL A 205 4.78 -7.74 -10.83
CA VAL A 205 4.69 -6.33 -10.45
C VAL A 205 4.97 -5.38 -11.62
N SER A 206 5.82 -5.79 -12.58
CA SER A 206 6.16 -4.97 -13.75
C SER A 206 4.93 -4.79 -14.63
N ALA A 207 4.22 -5.88 -14.93
CA ALA A 207 2.96 -5.82 -15.66
C ALA A 207 1.88 -4.97 -14.95
N VAL A 208 1.83 -5.01 -13.61
CA VAL A 208 0.91 -4.15 -12.82
C VAL A 208 1.27 -2.67 -12.94
N VAL A 209 2.57 -2.34 -12.92
CA VAL A 209 3.08 -0.97 -13.06
C VAL A 209 2.87 -0.45 -14.48
N GLU A 210 3.20 -1.25 -15.50
CA GLU A 210 2.98 -0.91 -16.91
C GLU A 210 1.51 -0.63 -17.20
N ALA A 211 0.59 -1.44 -16.66
CA ALA A 211 -0.84 -1.20 -16.81
C ALA A 211 -1.27 0.15 -16.18
N ALA A 212 -0.75 0.48 -15.00
CA ALA A 212 -1.06 1.75 -14.33
C ALA A 212 -0.50 2.97 -15.10
N ASP A 213 0.69 2.84 -15.69
CA ASP A 213 1.33 3.87 -16.50
C ASP A 213 0.62 4.08 -17.83
N HIS A 214 0.34 3.00 -18.57
CA HIS A 214 -0.40 3.08 -19.83
C HIS A 214 -1.82 3.62 -19.66
N ALA A 215 -2.50 3.28 -18.57
CA ALA A 215 -3.80 3.88 -18.24
C ALA A 215 -3.67 5.38 -17.88
N GLY A 216 -2.47 5.85 -17.54
CA GLY A 216 -2.17 7.19 -17.09
C GLY A 216 -2.69 7.46 -15.68
N LEU A 217 -2.69 6.45 -14.80
CA LEU A 217 -3.05 6.59 -13.39
C LEU A 217 -1.85 7.14 -12.61
N ALA A 218 -0.66 6.60 -12.85
CA ALA A 218 0.61 7.05 -12.29
C ALA A 218 1.74 6.76 -13.27
N ARG A 219 2.74 7.65 -13.38
CA ARG A 219 3.86 7.53 -14.32
C ARG A 219 5.06 6.87 -13.68
N THR A 220 5.72 5.94 -14.37
CA THR A 220 6.96 5.31 -13.89
C THR A 220 8.11 6.32 -13.78
N VAL A 221 8.81 6.29 -12.64
CA VAL A 221 9.97 7.16 -12.36
C VAL A 221 11.23 6.32 -12.20
N ALA A 222 11.18 5.27 -11.38
CA ALA A 222 12.34 4.43 -11.11
C ALA A 222 11.94 2.98 -10.83
N ARG A 223 12.87 2.08 -11.14
CA ARG A 223 12.82 0.65 -10.83
C ARG A 223 13.94 0.32 -9.85
N LEU A 224 13.63 -0.43 -8.79
CA LEU A 224 14.54 -0.76 -7.70
C LEU A 224 14.67 -2.28 -7.59
N GLU A 225 15.90 -2.78 -7.55
CA GLU A 225 16.17 -4.20 -7.34
C GLU A 225 16.53 -4.48 -5.86
N PRO A 226 15.98 -5.54 -5.26
CA PRO A 226 16.32 -5.89 -3.89
C PRO A 226 17.71 -6.51 -3.81
N VAL A 227 18.51 -6.08 -2.83
CA VAL A 227 19.78 -6.74 -2.44
C VAL A 227 19.67 -7.43 -1.09
N ILE A 228 18.87 -6.88 -0.18
CA ILE A 228 18.62 -7.43 1.15
C ILE A 228 17.13 -7.34 1.45
N CYS A 229 16.53 -8.41 1.95
CA CYS A 229 15.16 -8.41 2.46
C CYS A 229 15.13 -8.96 3.90
N ILE A 230 14.76 -8.10 4.84
CA ILE A 230 14.48 -8.48 6.23
C ILE A 230 12.97 -8.70 6.35
N LYS A 231 12.56 -9.93 6.72
CA LYS A 231 11.16 -10.34 6.78
C LYS A 231 10.82 -10.87 8.17
N GLY A 232 9.80 -10.25 8.78
CA GLY A 232 9.17 -10.69 10.02
C GLY A 232 8.43 -12.02 9.89
#